data_AF-A0A7S3FYA6-F1
#
_entry.id   AF-A0A7S3FYA6-F1
#
_cell.length_a   1.000
_cell.length_b   1.000
_cell.length_c   1.000
_cell.angle_alpha   90.00
_cell.angle_beta   90.00
_cell.angle_gamma   90.00
#
_symmetry.space_group_name_H-M   'P 1'
#
loop_
_entity.id
_entity.type
_entity.pdbx_description
1 polymer ?
#
loop_
_entity_poly.entity_id
_entity_poly.type
_entity_poly.pdbx_seq_one_letter_code
_entity_poly.pdbx_strand_id
1 'polypeptide(L)'
;MEKLLMRNIYNARFVIGSLAAFSLLSWQLVHKQKLMIDVYGVDGNGGRMLKIITDLSDEEMARLKYARRFSWHWKGSRRYTDTIDPISDQELADRGIEVKQEPFVEYMKRPPHDKYL
;
A
#
# COMPACT_ATOMS: atom_id res chain seq x y z
N MET A 1 33.11 -47.90 16.55
CA MET A 1 32.33 -46.68 16.29
C MET A 1 33.04 -45.71 15.33
N GLU A 2 34.34 -45.41 15.51
CA GLU A 2 35.07 -44.46 14.66
C GLU A 2 35.01 -44.74 13.15
N LYS A 3 35.14 -46.00 12.70
CA LYS A 3 35.10 -46.34 11.27
C LYS A 3 33.76 -46.03 10.60
N LEU A 4 32.65 -46.19 11.33
CA LEU A 4 31.30 -45.83 10.87
C LEU A 4 31.14 -44.31 10.78
N LEU A 5 31.66 -43.59 11.77
CA LEU A 5 31.59 -42.13 11.84
C LEU A 5 32.40 -41.49 10.69
N MET A 6 33.61 -42.00 10.43
CA MET A 6 34.42 -41.57 9.29
C MET A 6 33.75 -41.84 7.94
N ARG A 7 33.12 -43.02 7.76
CA ARG A 7 32.37 -43.32 6.54
C ARG A 7 31.20 -42.36 6.35
N ASN A 8 30.49 -42.03 7.42
CA ASN A 8 29.37 -41.10 7.36
C ASN A 8 29.83 -39.67 7.02
N ILE A 9 30.96 -39.21 7.55
CA ILE A 9 31.55 -37.90 7.18
C ILE A 9 31.94 -37.88 5.70
N TYR A 10 32.59 -38.93 5.21
CA TYR A 10 32.96 -39.05 3.79
C TYR A 10 31.75 -39.07 2.85
N ASN A 11 30.61 -39.59 3.30
CA ASN A 11 29.37 -39.56 2.54
C ASN A 11 28.64 -38.21 2.68
N ALA A 12 28.68 -37.60 3.86
CA ALA A 12 28.03 -36.32 4.15
C ALA A 12 28.54 -35.20 3.24
N ARG A 13 29.83 -35.18 2.88
CA ARG A 13 30.38 -34.17 1.95
C ARG A 13 29.70 -34.22 0.58
N PHE A 14 29.32 -35.40 0.10
CA PHE A 14 28.64 -35.55 -1.19
C PHE A 14 27.18 -35.12 -1.09
N VAL A 15 26.52 -35.40 0.03
CA VAL A 15 25.14 -34.96 0.30
C VAL A 15 25.06 -33.44 0.43
N ILE A 16 25.97 -32.84 1.21
CA ILE A 16 26.03 -31.38 1.39
C ILE A 16 26.41 -30.71 0.08
N GLY A 17 27.40 -31.26 -0.64
CA GLY A 17 27.85 -30.74 -1.93
C GLY A 17 26.75 -30.78 -2.99
N SER A 18 26.00 -31.88 -3.10
CA SER A 18 24.90 -31.98 -4.06
C SER A 18 23.74 -31.05 -3.71
N LEU A 19 23.40 -30.91 -2.43
CA LEU A 19 22.34 -30.02 -1.98
C LEU A 19 22.69 -28.54 -2.20
N ALA A 20 23.93 -28.15 -1.91
CA ALA A 20 24.44 -26.80 -2.19
C ALA A 20 24.49 -26.52 -3.70
N ALA A 21 25.01 -27.46 -4.49
CA ALA A 21 25.09 -27.30 -5.94
C ALA A 21 23.69 -27.21 -6.58
N PHE A 22 22.76 -28.08 -6.16
CA PHE A 22 21.38 -28.05 -6.64
C PHE A 22 20.68 -26.74 -6.27
N SER A 23 20.85 -26.27 -5.03
CA SER A 23 20.31 -24.99 -4.59
C SER A 23 20.85 -23.82 -5.42
N LEU A 24 22.16 -23.79 -5.67
CA LEU A 24 22.81 -22.77 -6.51
C LEU A 24 22.30 -22.79 -7.95
N LEU A 25 22.21 -23.97 -8.56
CA LEU A 25 21.73 -24.13 -9.93
C LEU A 25 20.25 -23.75 -10.05
N SER A 26 19.42 -24.21 -9.11
CA SER A 26 18.01 -23.85 -9.03
C SER A 26 17.83 -22.32 -8.91
N TRP A 27 18.64 -21.68 -8.07
CA TRP A 27 18.60 -20.23 -7.93
C TRP A 27 19.00 -19.51 -9.21
N GLN A 28 20.18 -19.81 -9.78
CA GLN A 28 20.72 -19.06 -10.92
C GLN A 28 19.94 -19.29 -12.21
N LEU A 29 19.47 -20.52 -12.44
CA LEU A 29 18.82 -20.89 -13.71
C LEU A 29 17.32 -20.65 -13.69
N VAL A 30 16.64 -20.90 -12.57
CA VAL A 30 15.18 -20.87 -12.53
C VAL A 30 14.66 -19.67 -11.76
N HIS A 31 14.96 -19.60 -10.46
CA HIS A 31 14.31 -18.61 -9.58
C HIS A 31 14.73 -17.18 -9.92
N LYS A 32 16.02 -16.95 -10.14
CA LYS A 32 16.53 -15.62 -10.51
C LYS A 32 15.94 -15.13 -11.82
N GLN A 33 15.90 -15.97 -12.85
CA GLN A 33 15.34 -15.58 -14.15
C GLN A 33 13.85 -15.28 -14.04
N LYS A 34 13.09 -16.13 -13.34
CA LYS A 34 11.66 -15.90 -13.11
C LYS A 34 11.41 -14.60 -12.37
N LEU A 35 12.17 -14.33 -11.30
CA LEU A 35 12.06 -13.09 -10.53
C LEU A 35 12.39 -11.86 -11.39
N MET A 36 13.46 -11.94 -12.19
CA MET A 36 13.85 -10.85 -13.09
C MET A 36 12.76 -10.55 -14.13
N ILE A 37 12.16 -11.58 -14.72
CA ILE A 37 11.06 -11.41 -15.69
C ILE A 37 9.79 -10.88 -15.01
N ASP A 38 9.47 -11.37 -13.81
CA ASP A 38 8.29 -10.92 -13.07
C ASP A 38 8.41 -9.46 -12.60
N VAL A 39 9.61 -9.00 -12.25
CA VAL A 39 9.85 -7.62 -11.78
C VAL A 39 10.12 -6.65 -12.94
N TYR A 40 11.09 -6.97 -13.79
CA TYR A 40 11.60 -6.05 -14.83
C TYR A 40 11.02 -6.32 -16.22
N GLY A 41 10.39 -7.47 -16.46
CA GLY A 41 9.93 -7.84 -17.79
C GLY A 41 11.08 -8.32 -18.69
N VAL A 42 10.76 -8.63 -19.95
CA VAL A 42 11.74 -9.10 -20.94
C VAL A 42 12.59 -7.96 -21.49
N ASP A 43 12.00 -6.77 -21.57
CA ASP A 43 12.57 -5.53 -22.13
C ASP A 43 13.04 -4.53 -21.06
N GLY A 44 12.85 -4.83 -19.78
CA GLY A 44 13.23 -3.94 -18.66
C GLY A 44 12.19 -2.89 -18.28
N ASN A 45 11.01 -2.89 -18.91
CA ASN A 45 9.95 -1.89 -18.68
C ASN A 45 8.92 -2.28 -17.61
N GLY A 46 9.18 -3.36 -16.86
CA GLY A 46 8.32 -3.85 -15.80
C GLY A 46 7.58 -5.13 -16.17
N GLY A 47 7.61 -6.10 -15.26
CA GLY A 47 7.04 -7.42 -15.46
C GLY A 47 5.63 -7.59 -14.91
N ARG A 48 5.24 -8.85 -14.69
CA ARG A 48 3.92 -9.23 -14.15
C ARG A 48 3.62 -8.61 -12.79
N MET A 49 4.63 -8.18 -12.03
CA MET A 49 4.48 -7.51 -10.75
C MET A 49 3.64 -6.21 -10.84
N LEU A 50 3.67 -5.51 -11.97
CA LEU A 50 2.87 -4.29 -12.18
C LEU A 50 1.42 -4.58 -12.56
N LYS A 51 1.10 -5.83 -12.91
CA LYS A 51 -0.23 -6.21 -13.36
C LYS A 51 -1.15 -6.43 -12.16
N ILE A 52 -2.10 -5.52 -11.96
CA ILE A 52 -3.19 -5.69 -11.00
C ILE A 52 -4.37 -6.31 -11.75
N ILE A 53 -4.85 -7.46 -11.27
CA ILE A 53 -6.05 -8.12 -11.79
C ILE A 53 -7.12 -8.04 -10.71
N THR A 54 -8.30 -7.60 -11.09
CA THR A 54 -9.47 -7.53 -10.21
C THR A 54 -10.64 -8.19 -10.91
N ASP A 55 -11.38 -9.02 -10.19
CA ASP A 55 -12.61 -9.66 -10.70
C ASP A 55 -13.85 -8.76 -10.57
N LEU A 56 -13.65 -7.49 -10.20
CA LEU A 56 -14.71 -6.50 -10.06
C LEU A 56 -15.21 -6.07 -11.43
N SER A 57 -16.53 -6.07 -11.59
CA SER A 57 -17.18 -5.42 -12.73
C SER A 57 -16.99 -3.90 -12.66
N ASP A 58 -17.10 -3.23 -13.81
CA ASP A 58 -17.02 -1.77 -13.89
C ASP A 58 -18.07 -1.09 -12.98
N GLU A 59 -19.23 -1.70 -12.82
CA GLU A 59 -20.29 -1.21 -11.93
C GLU A 59 -19.88 -1.29 -10.45
N GLU A 60 -19.31 -2.42 -10.02
CA GLU A 60 -18.82 -2.58 -8.65
C GLU A 60 -17.67 -1.63 -8.34
N MET A 61 -16.76 -1.43 -9.30
CA MET A 61 -15.68 -0.45 -9.19
C MET A 61 -16.24 0.98 -9.07
N ALA A 62 -17.25 1.33 -9.87
CA ALA A 62 -17.90 2.63 -9.79
C ALA A 62 -18.61 2.86 -8.45
N ARG A 63 -19.28 1.84 -7.91
CA ARG A 63 -19.92 1.88 -6.58
C ARG A 63 -18.89 2.06 -5.46
N LEU A 64 -17.76 1.36 -5.52
CA LEU A 64 -16.66 1.54 -4.56
C LEU A 64 -16.07 2.95 -4.60
N LYS A 65 -15.84 3.49 -5.81
CA LYS A 65 -15.40 4.89 -5.98
C LYS A 65 -16.44 5.87 -5.43
N TYR A 66 -17.72 5.64 -5.70
CA TYR A 66 -18.81 6.47 -5.18
C TYR A 66 -18.85 6.48 -3.65
N ALA A 67 -18.78 5.32 -3.01
CA ALA A 67 -18.77 5.22 -1.54
C ALA A 67 -17.59 5.99 -0.92
N ARG A 68 -16.42 5.94 -1.55
CA ARG A 68 -15.24 6.68 -1.12
C ARG A 68 -15.35 8.19 -1.35
N ARG A 69 -15.97 8.63 -2.46
CA ARG A 69 -16.32 10.05 -2.68
C ARG A 69 -17.33 10.54 -1.64
N PHE A 70 -18.31 9.71 -1.33
CA PHE A 70 -19.33 10.04 -0.36
C PHE A 70 -18.72 10.23 1.03
N SER A 71 -17.81 9.35 1.47
CA SER A 71 -17.16 9.50 2.78
C SER A 71 -16.35 10.78 2.92
N TRP A 72 -15.75 11.29 1.84
CA TRP A 72 -15.09 12.59 1.81
C TRP A 72 -16.05 13.77 1.99
N HIS A 73 -17.26 13.68 1.46
CA HIS A 73 -18.30 14.70 1.63
C HIS A 73 -19.10 14.54 2.93
N TRP A 74 -19.06 13.35 3.53
CA TRP A 74 -19.81 13.02 4.71
C TRP A 74 -19.13 13.55 5.97
N LYS A 75 -19.78 14.53 6.62
CA LYS A 75 -19.34 15.12 7.89
C LYS A 75 -19.64 14.26 9.13
N GLY A 76 -20.00 12.99 8.97
CA GLY A 76 -20.72 12.25 10.02
C GLY A 76 -19.91 11.60 11.14
N SER A 77 -18.59 11.79 11.25
CA SER A 77 -17.86 11.41 12.49
C SER A 77 -16.48 12.07 12.68
N ARG A 78 -16.04 12.92 11.75
CA ARG A 78 -14.77 13.67 11.86
C ARG A 78 -15.07 15.15 11.90
N ARG A 79 -15.75 15.61 12.95
CA ARG A 79 -15.71 17.04 13.24
C ARG A 79 -14.40 17.29 13.97
N TYR A 80 -13.58 18.16 13.42
CA TYR A 80 -12.34 18.65 14.05
C TYR A 80 -12.62 19.28 15.44
N THR A 81 -13.88 19.55 15.76
CA THR A 81 -14.38 20.12 17.01
C THR A 81 -14.83 19.09 18.05
N ASP A 82 -14.81 17.78 17.77
CA ASP A 82 -15.33 16.80 18.75
C ASP A 82 -14.38 16.58 19.95
N THR A 83 -13.13 17.07 19.89
CA THR A 83 -12.13 16.94 20.97
C THR A 83 -11.59 18.26 21.51
N ILE A 84 -11.87 19.39 20.87
CA ILE A 84 -11.39 20.71 21.28
C ILE A 84 -12.59 21.64 21.29
N ASP A 85 -12.96 22.15 22.47
CA ASP A 85 -13.99 23.18 22.61
C ASP A 85 -13.52 24.42 21.82
N PRO A 86 -14.20 24.78 20.72
CA PRO A 86 -13.83 25.97 19.97
C PRO A 86 -14.19 27.21 20.79
N ILE A 87 -13.24 28.13 20.93
CA ILE A 87 -13.51 29.46 21.50
C ILE A 87 -14.58 30.13 20.64
N SER A 88 -15.67 30.58 21.27
CA SER A 88 -16.79 31.21 20.58
C SER A 88 -16.44 32.64 20.13
N ASP A 89 -17.10 33.12 19.08
CA ASP A 89 -16.98 34.52 18.63
C ASP A 89 -17.34 35.51 19.75
N GLN A 90 -18.22 35.12 20.66
CA GLN A 90 -18.57 35.92 21.85
C GLN A 90 -17.38 36.06 22.81
N GLU A 91 -16.66 34.98 23.10
CA GLU A 91 -15.46 35.04 23.94
C GLU A 91 -14.33 35.87 23.32
N LEU A 92 -14.24 35.90 21.98
CA LEU A 92 -13.28 36.75 21.27
C LEU A 92 -13.67 38.24 21.37
N ALA A 93 -14.96 38.55 21.27
CA ALA A 93 -15.48 39.89 21.46
C ALA A 93 -15.24 40.40 22.89
N ASP A 94 -15.46 39.55 23.90
CA ASP A 94 -15.21 39.87 25.32
C ASP A 94 -13.72 40.15 25.60
N ARG A 95 -12.82 39.58 24.79
CA ARG A 95 -11.36 39.84 24.83
C ARG A 95 -10.93 41.06 24.01
N GLY A 96 -11.87 41.79 23.41
CA GLY A 96 -11.61 42.98 22.59
C GLY A 96 -11.01 42.66 21.21
N ILE A 97 -11.16 41.42 20.72
CA ILE A 97 -10.67 41.01 19.41
C ILE A 97 -11.81 41.15 18.39
N GLU A 98 -11.67 42.08 17.45
CA GLU A 98 -12.64 42.28 16.38
C GLU A 98 -12.50 41.20 15.28
N VAL A 99 -13.51 40.34 15.14
CA VAL A 99 -13.58 39.32 14.07
C VAL A 99 -14.35 39.89 12.89
N LYS A 100 -13.66 40.16 11.79
CA LYS A 100 -14.30 40.60 10.54
C LYS A 100 -15.04 39.42 9.91
N GLN A 101 -16.37 39.50 9.85
CA GLN A 101 -17.18 38.51 9.18
C GLN A 101 -16.94 38.58 7.67
N GLU A 102 -16.40 37.52 7.09
CA GLU A 102 -16.25 37.42 5.65
C GLU A 102 -17.65 37.27 5.00
N PRO A 103 -17.89 37.90 3.84
CA PRO A 103 -19.15 37.75 3.14
C PRO A 103 -19.39 36.28 2.82
N PHE A 104 -20.62 35.80 3.06
CA PHE A 104 -20.99 34.43 2.73
C PHE A 104 -20.91 34.23 1.21
N VAL A 105 -19.88 33.51 0.77
CA VAL A 105 -19.74 33.04 -0.60
C VAL A 105 -20.13 31.57 -0.62
N GLU A 106 -21.21 31.24 -1.31
CA GLU A 106 -21.63 29.85 -1.49
C GLU A 106 -20.68 29.15 -2.47
N TYR A 107 -19.60 28.57 -1.94
CA TYR A 107 -18.73 27.72 -2.73
C TYR A 107 -19.43 26.38 -3.00
N MET A 108 -19.76 26.12 -4.26
CA MET A 108 -20.15 24.78 -4.69
C MET A 108 -18.96 23.82 -4.51
N LYS A 109 -19.00 23.01 -3.44
CA LYS A 109 -17.99 21.99 -3.19
C LYS A 109 -18.06 20.94 -4.29
N ARG A 110 -16.95 20.72 -4.99
CA ARG A 110 -16.79 19.64 -5.97
C ARG A 110 -16.06 18.46 -5.34
N PRO A 111 -16.35 17.21 -5.76
CA PRO A 111 -15.55 16.07 -5.36
C PRO A 111 -14.10 16.24 -5.84
N PRO A 112 -13.11 15.84 -5.03
CA PRO A 112 -11.73 15.84 -5.47
C PRO A 112 -11.54 14.76 -6.56
N HIS A 113 -10.50 14.94 -7.37
CA HIS A 113 -10.14 13.97 -8.42
C HIS A 113 -9.87 12.58 -7.82
N ASP A 114 -10.08 11.50 -8.60
CA ASP A 114 -9.92 10.10 -8.14
C ASP A 114 -8.56 9.80 -7.50
N LYS A 115 -7.51 10.52 -7.91
CA LYS A 115 -6.17 10.47 -7.32
C LYS A 115 -6.15 10.82 -5.82
N TYR A 116 -7.09 11.64 -5.36
CA TYR A 116 -7.13 12.22 -4.02
C TYR A 116 -8.25 11.63 -3.13
N LEU A 117 -8.97 10.62 -3.64
CA LEU A 117 -9.98 9.89 -2.87
C LEU A 117 -9.34 8.85 -1.96
#